data_AF-A0A356D2G4-F1
#
_entry.id   AF-A0A356D2G4-F1
#
_cell.length_a   1.000
_cell.length_b   1.000
_cell.length_c   1.000
_cell.angle_alpha   90.00
_cell.angle_beta   90.00
_cell.angle_gamma   90.00
#
_symmetry.space_group_name_H-M   'P 1'
#
loop_
_entity.id
_entity.type
_entity.pdbx_description
1 polymer ?
#
loop_
_entity_poly.entity_id
_entity_poly.type
_entity_poly.pdbx_seq_one_letter_code
_entity_poly.pdbx_strand_id
1 'polypeptide(L)'
;MNTIVNTLVGNYLKSKRIEYGMTGAEVGKLLHVSQQQVSRYENGVNTISLDLVLLFLDKLDLSVESFFIYLLKEIENDIKDNEKNIKDCLYTDPKFILV
;
A
#
# COMPACT_ATOMS: atom_id res chain seq x y z
N MET A 1 -12.21 3.66 6.62
CA MET A 1 -12.22 4.17 5.25
C MET A 1 -11.01 3.56 4.54
N ASN A 2 -11.22 2.74 3.52
CA ASN A 2 -10.14 2.19 2.70
C ASN A 2 -9.68 3.28 1.74
N THR A 3 -8.38 3.56 1.70
CA THR A 3 -7.76 4.55 0.81
C THR A 3 -6.67 3.87 -0.01
N ILE A 4 -6.33 4.44 -1.17
CA ILE A 4 -5.19 3.98 -1.95
C ILE A 4 -3.92 3.93 -1.09
N VAL A 5 -3.71 4.93 -0.23
CA VAL A 5 -2.59 4.99 0.70
C VAL A 5 -2.56 3.79 1.66
N ASN A 6 -3.69 3.42 2.27
CA ASN A 6 -3.75 2.23 3.13
C ASN A 6 -3.34 0.96 2.38
N THR A 7 -3.79 0.83 1.13
CA THR A 7 -3.49 -0.33 0.27
C THR A 7 -2.00 -0.37 -0.08
N LEU A 8 -1.41 0.76 -0.47
CA LEU A 8 0.01 0.84 -0.82
C LEU A 8 0.92 0.57 0.39
N VAL A 9 0.59 1.16 1.54
CA VAL A 9 1.33 0.88 2.79
C VAL A 9 1.19 -0.59 3.18
N GLY A 10 -0.03 -1.14 3.12
CA GLY A 10 -0.29 -2.56 3.40
C GLY A 10 0.51 -3.50 2.50
N ASN A 11 0.54 -3.21 1.19
CA ASN A 11 1.30 -3.98 0.21
C ASN A 11 2.81 -3.94 0.49
N TYR A 12 3.34 -2.77 0.83
CA TYR A 12 4.75 -2.63 1.18
C TYR A 12 5.09 -3.49 2.41
N LEU A 13 4.33 -3.34 3.50
CA LEU A 13 4.54 -4.11 4.74
C LEU A 13 4.47 -5.62 4.48
N LYS A 14 3.46 -6.06 3.72
CA LYS A 14 3.29 -7.47 3.33
C LYS A 14 4.48 -7.98 2.53
N SER A 15 4.96 -7.20 1.56
CA SER A 15 6.10 -7.57 0.73
C SER A 15 7.36 -7.76 1.56
N LYS A 16 7.66 -6.82 2.46
CA LYS A 16 8.83 -6.87 3.33
C LYS A 16 8.74 -7.99 4.36
N ARG A 17 7.56 -8.21 4.93
CA ARG A 17 7.30 -9.36 5.79
C ARG A 17 7.64 -10.68 5.08
N ILE A 18 7.18 -10.86 3.84
CA ILE A 18 7.43 -12.09 3.06
C ILE A 18 8.91 -12.21 2.68
N GLU A 19 9.55 -11.12 2.27
CA GLU A 19 10.98 -11.08 1.93
C GLU A 19 11.87 -11.52 3.12
N TYR A 20 11.47 -11.16 4.35
CA TYR A 20 12.14 -11.56 5.58
C TYR A 20 11.68 -12.94 6.12
N GLY A 21 10.80 -13.65 5.40
CA GLY A 21 10.34 -14.98 5.79
C GLY A 21 9.42 -15.01 7.02
N MET A 22 8.82 -13.87 7.39
CA MET A 22 8.01 -13.75 8.60
C MET A 22 6.53 -14.08 8.35
N THR A 23 5.89 -14.70 9.32
CA THR A 23 4.43 -14.88 9.39
C THR A 23 3.74 -13.61 9.89
N GLY A 24 2.45 -13.44 9.58
CA GLY A 24 1.68 -12.33 10.12
C GLY A 24 1.57 -12.34 11.66
N ALA A 25 1.69 -13.52 12.29
CA ALA A 25 1.70 -13.64 13.74
C ALA A 25 3.02 -13.13 14.35
N GLU A 26 4.15 -13.36 13.69
CA GLU A 26 5.45 -12.83 14.11
C GLU A 26 5.51 -11.31 14.00
N VAL A 27 5.00 -10.74 12.90
CA VAL A 27 4.84 -9.28 12.78
C VAL A 27 3.86 -8.73 13.83
N GLY A 28 2.78 -9.47 14.13
CA GLY A 28 1.84 -9.06 15.19
C GLY A 28 2.53 -8.94 16.54
N LYS A 29 3.35 -9.94 16.90
CA LYS A 29 4.17 -9.90 18.13
C LYS A 29 5.15 -8.73 18.11
N LEU A 30 5.81 -8.49 16.97
CA LEU A 30 6.78 -7.41 16.77
C LEU A 30 6.18 -6.02 17.00
N LEU A 31 4.94 -5.82 16.53
CA LEU A 31 4.21 -4.55 16.59
C LEU A 31 3.25 -4.46 17.79
N HIS A 32 3.23 -5.47 18.67
CA HIS A 32 2.30 -5.57 19.79
C HIS A 32 0.82 -5.47 19.38
N VAL A 33 0.45 -6.09 18.26
CA VAL A 33 -0.92 -6.17 17.75
C VAL A 33 -1.31 -7.63 17.44
N SER A 34 -2.60 -7.89 17.24
CA SER A 34 -3.04 -9.23 16.85
C SER A 34 -2.67 -9.54 15.39
N GLN A 35 -2.50 -10.83 15.06
CA GLN A 35 -2.31 -11.26 13.67
C GLN A 35 -3.45 -10.78 12.75
N GLN A 36 -4.69 -10.72 13.27
CA GLN A 36 -5.83 -10.21 12.52
C GLN A 36 -5.68 -8.72 12.21
N GLN A 37 -5.10 -7.91 13.11
CA GLN A 37 -4.78 -6.51 12.81
C GLN A 37 -3.71 -6.40 11.73
N VAL A 38 -2.64 -7.20 11.81
CA VAL A 38 -1.63 -7.27 10.73
C VAL A 38 -2.28 -7.59 9.39
N SER A 39 -3.17 -8.58 9.34
CA SER A 39 -3.93 -8.91 8.12
C SER A 39 -4.76 -7.73 7.62
N ARG A 40 -5.44 -7.00 8.52
CA ARG A 40 -6.22 -5.82 8.12
C ARG A 40 -5.33 -4.69 7.59
N TYR A 41 -4.15 -4.49 8.15
CA TYR A 41 -3.17 -3.51 7.66
C TYR A 41 -2.63 -3.91 6.29
N GLU A 42 -2.19 -5.16 6.13
CA GLU A 42 -1.62 -5.67 4.89
C GLU A 42 -2.61 -5.71 3.72
N ASN A 43 -3.90 -5.80 4.01
CA ASN A 43 -4.97 -5.73 3.00
C ASN A 43 -5.59 -4.32 2.86
N GLY A 44 -5.04 -3.30 3.52
CA GLY A 44 -5.51 -1.91 3.44
C GLY A 44 -6.91 -1.64 4.03
N VAL A 45 -7.49 -2.63 4.73
CA VAL A 45 -8.85 -2.55 5.32
C VAL A 45 -8.87 -1.56 6.48
N ASN A 46 -7.82 -1.57 7.29
CA ASN A 46 -7.62 -0.62 8.39
C ASN A 46 -6.41 0.27 8.09
N THR A 47 -6.50 1.54 8.47
CA THR A 47 -5.34 2.43 8.54
C THR A 47 -4.40 1.96 9.64
N ILE A 48 -3.12 1.82 9.30
CA ILE A 48 -2.03 1.65 10.25
C ILE A 48 -1.52 3.04 10.66
N SER A 49 -1.24 3.25 11.94
CA SER A 49 -0.67 4.53 12.40
C SER A 49 0.76 4.69 11.92
N LEU A 50 1.22 5.94 11.78
CA LEU A 50 2.60 6.23 11.42
C LEU A 50 3.58 5.62 12.45
N ASP A 51 3.25 5.66 13.74
CA ASP A 51 4.09 5.06 14.79
C ASP A 51 4.34 3.56 14.56
N LEU A 52 3.31 2.80 14.17
CA LEU A 52 3.43 1.38 13.88
C LEU A 52 4.20 1.11 12.58
N VAL A 53 4.07 1.99 11.58
CA VAL A 53 4.89 1.91 10.36
C VAL A 53 6.36 2.14 10.71
N LEU A 54 6.68 3.20 11.46
CA LEU A 54 8.06 3.49 11.85
C LEU A 54 8.66 2.39 12.73
N LEU A 55 7.87 1.82 13.65
CA LEU A 55 8.29 0.66 14.44
C LEU A 55 8.57 -0.57 13.57
N PHE A 56 7.74 -0.84 12.57
CA PHE A 56 7.99 -1.94 11.62
C PHE A 56 9.30 -1.74 10.86
N LEU A 57 9.53 -0.54 10.35
CA LEU A 57 10.75 -0.21 9.60
C LEU A 57 12.00 -0.35 10.49
N ASP A 58 11.97 0.21 11.70
CA ASP A 58 13.03 0.06 12.72
C ASP A 58 13.35 -1.41 12.99
N LYS A 59 12.31 -2.23 13.21
CA LYS A 59 12.49 -3.63 13.60
C LYS A 59 13.04 -4.53 12.49
N LEU A 60 12.87 -4.14 11.22
CA LEU A 60 13.41 -4.86 10.05
C LEU A 60 14.66 -4.18 9.47
N ASP A 61 15.19 -3.14 10.12
CA ASP A 61 16.32 -2.32 9.63
C ASP A 61 16.07 -1.77 8.22
N LEU A 62 14.86 -1.27 7.98
CA LEU A 62 14.43 -0.69 6.71
C LEU A 62 14.54 0.83 6.75
N SER A 63 15.05 1.39 5.65
CA SER A 63 15.17 2.85 5.50
C SER A 63 13.79 3.50 5.36
N VAL A 64 13.53 4.48 6.24
CA VAL A 64 12.36 5.38 6.16
C VAL A 64 12.33 6.13 4.83
N GLU A 65 13.48 6.59 4.35
CA GLU A 65 13.61 7.27 3.06
C GLU A 65 13.18 6.33 1.92
N SER A 66 13.69 5.10 1.89
CA SER A 66 13.33 4.12 0.86
C SER A 66 11.84 3.77 0.87
N PHE A 67 11.23 3.69 2.06
CA PHE A 67 9.78 3.50 2.19
C PHE A 67 8.99 4.65 1.55
N PHE A 68 9.34 5.91 1.84
CA PHE A 68 8.63 7.05 1.27
C PHE A 68 8.88 7.22 -0.23
N ILE A 69 10.10 6.95 -0.72
CA ILE A 69 10.39 6.93 -2.16
C ILE A 69 9.49 5.91 -2.87
N TYR A 70 9.38 4.70 -2.33
CA TYR A 70 8.45 3.69 -2.84
C TYR A 70 7.01 4.20 -2.83
N LEU A 71 6.54 4.71 -1.69
CA LEU A 71 5.15 5.12 -1.52
C LEU A 71 4.76 6.26 -2.48
N LEU A 72 5.62 7.28 -2.63
CA LEU A 72 5.38 8.40 -3.54
C LEU A 72 5.33 7.94 -5.00
N LYS A 73 6.25 7.05 -5.40
CA LYS A 73 6.27 6.48 -6.74
C LYS A 73 4.97 5.72 -7.06
N GLU A 74 4.50 4.89 -6.13
CA GLU A 74 3.25 4.13 -6.33
C GLU A 74 2.02 5.03 -6.38
N ILE A 75 1.98 6.10 -5.57
CA ILE A 75 0.90 7.10 -5.63
C ILE A 75 0.88 7.78 -7.01
N GLU A 76 2.04 8.19 -7.53
CA GLU A 76 2.13 8.79 -8.86
C GLU A 76 1.67 7.83 -9.97
N ASN A 77 1.98 6.55 -9.86
CA ASN A 77 1.54 5.53 -10.82
C ASN A 77 0.02 5.38 -10.79
N ASP A 78 -0.59 5.28 -9.61
CA ASP A 78 -2.05 5.17 -9.47
C ASP A 78 -2.77 6.40 -10.07
N ILE A 79 -2.22 7.61 -9.89
CA ILE A 79 -2.76 8.82 -10.51
C ILE A 79 -2.69 8.72 -12.05
N LYS A 80 -1.54 8.33 -12.60
CA LYS A 80 -1.34 8.19 -14.06
C LYS A 80 -2.27 7.13 -14.66
N ASP A 81 -2.46 6.00 -13.97
CA ASP A 81 -3.35 4.93 -14.42
C ASP A 81 -4.81 5.38 -14.42
N ASN A 82 -5.24 6.11 -13.39
CA ASN A 82 -6.57 6.70 -13.34
C ASN A 82 -6.80 7.71 -14.48
N GLU A 83 -5.83 8.60 -14.77
CA GLU A 83 -5.92 9.53 -15.89
C GLU A 83 -6.03 8.81 -17.25
N LYS A 84 -5.28 7.71 -17.42
CA LYS A 84 -5.35 6.89 -18.63
C LYS A 84 -6.70 6.21 -18.79
N ASN A 85 -7.21 5.60 -17.72
CA ASN A 85 -8.52 4.93 -17.74
C ASN A 85 -9.65 5.90 -18.10
N ILE A 86 -9.61 7.13 -17.58
CA ILE A 86 -10.59 8.18 -17.95
C ILE A 86 -10.50 8.52 -19.44
N LYS A 87 -9.29 8.68 -19.98
CA LYS A 87 -9.09 8.94 -21.41
C LYS A 87 -9.62 7.78 -22.25
N ASP A 88 -9.27 6.54 -21.92
CA ASP A 88 -9.73 5.35 -22.65
C ASP A 88 -11.26 5.21 -22.63
N CYS A 89 -11.94 5.53 -21.51
CA CYS A 89 -13.40 5.56 -21.44
C CYS A 89 -14.03 6.67 -22.31
N LEU A 90 -13.40 7.84 -22.41
CA LEU A 90 -13.91 8.96 -23.24
C LEU A 90 -13.71 8.71 -24.74
N TYR A 91 -12.66 8.00 -25.13
CA TYR A 91 -12.37 7.66 -26.53
C TYR A 91 -13.06 6.38 -27.02
N THR A 92 -13.66 5.59 -26.13
CA THR A 92 -14.42 4.37 -26.47
C THR A 92 -15.93 4.56 -26.48
N ASP A 93 -16.45 5.73 -26.09
CA ASP A 93 -17.88 6.06 -26.21
C ASP A 93 -18.24 6.29 -27.70
N PRO A 94 -19.11 5.47 -28.31
CA PRO A 94 -19.51 5.62 -29.72
C PRO A 94 -20.14 6.98 -30.05
N LYS A 95 -20.56 7.76 -29.04
CA LYS A 95 -21.08 9.12 -29.22
C LYS A 95 -20.00 10.17 -29.53
N PHE A 96 -18.71 9.88 -29.29
CA PHE A 96 -17.59 10.77 -29.61
C PHE A 96 -16.75 10.30 -30.81
N ILE A 97 -17.01 9.11 -31.35
CA ILE A 97 -16.46 8.64 -32.62
C ILE A 97 -17.38 9.12 -33.76
N LEU A 98 -17.53 10.44 -33.93
CA LEU A 98 -18.09 10.99 -35.17
C LEU A 98 -17.74 12.48 -35.33
N VAL A 99 -16.47 12.78 -35.61
CA VAL A 99 -16.04 13.80 -36.59
C VAL A 99 -14.70 13.35 -37.18
#